data_AF-A0A398DKQ8-F1
#
_entry.id   AF-A0A398DKQ8-F1
#
_cell.length_a   1.000
_cell.length_b   1.000
_cell.length_c   1.000
_cell.angle_alpha   90.00
_cell.angle_beta   90.00
_cell.angle_gamma   90.00
#
_symmetry.space_group_name_H-M   'P 1'
#
loop_
_entity.id
_entity.type
_entity.pdbx_description
1 polymer ?
#
loop_
_entity_poly.entity_id
_entity_poly.type
_entity_poly.pdbx_seq_one_letter_code
_entity_poly.pdbx_strand_id
1 'polypeptide(L)'
;MVITDSTGNISDKTKLPKGVSGKEVYAYLQSNVLQPNLSGKMFCAYSLFGSEVKNNKTYMCFWALWEEYRSENRKLVEGTGMGCPITLIATPSQQGYTITEHQLPENGAAYAPSIKKMFPLEYYNEIFSKTQLFNTVIAKELMDNVEQQARKYYSLQ
;
A
#
# COMPACT_ATOMS: atom_id res chain seq x y z
N MET A 1 -6.17 -7.33 -11.45
CA MET A 1 -5.75 -6.46 -10.34
C MET A 1 -4.83 -7.25 -9.45
N VAL A 2 -3.76 -6.64 -8.95
CA VAL A 2 -2.63 -7.38 -8.37
C VAL A 2 -2.39 -6.92 -6.95
N ILE A 3 -2.34 -7.92 -6.09
CA ILE A 3 -2.04 -7.84 -4.67
C ILE A 3 -0.57 -8.25 -4.50
N THR A 4 0.17 -7.56 -3.65
CA THR A 4 1.47 -8.02 -3.17
C THR A 4 1.34 -9.36 -2.46
N ASP A 5 2.19 -10.33 -2.73
CA ASP A 5 2.25 -11.54 -1.94
C ASP A 5 2.88 -11.31 -0.55
N SER A 6 2.93 -12.38 0.24
CA SER A 6 3.45 -12.33 1.61
C SER A 6 4.95 -12.02 1.76
N THR A 7 5.64 -11.74 0.66
CA THR A 7 7.06 -11.40 0.60
C THR A 7 7.31 -10.04 -0.07
N GLY A 8 6.24 -9.30 -0.40
CA GLY A 8 6.33 -8.03 -1.13
C GLY A 8 6.53 -8.19 -2.63
N ASN A 9 6.39 -9.40 -3.18
CA ASN A 9 6.41 -9.59 -4.64
C ASN A 9 5.02 -9.30 -5.20
N ILE A 10 4.95 -8.39 -6.16
CA ILE A 10 3.75 -8.09 -6.93
C ILE A 10 3.49 -9.29 -7.84
N SER A 11 2.28 -9.86 -7.83
CA SER A 11 1.94 -10.94 -8.78
C SER A 11 2.17 -10.48 -10.23
N ASP A 12 2.63 -11.38 -11.10
CA ASP A 12 3.16 -11.11 -12.45
C ASP A 12 2.26 -10.34 -13.44
N LYS A 13 1.08 -9.86 -13.01
CA LYS A 13 0.04 -9.26 -13.87
C LYS A 13 0.00 -7.73 -13.89
N THR A 14 0.76 -7.02 -13.03
CA THR A 14 0.91 -5.56 -13.12
C THR A 14 2.38 -5.19 -12.98
N LYS A 15 2.93 -4.52 -13.99
CA LYS A 15 4.32 -4.08 -13.98
C LYS A 15 4.39 -2.73 -13.29
N LEU A 16 5.12 -2.65 -12.17
CA LEU A 16 5.62 -1.36 -11.68
C LEU A 16 6.37 -0.63 -12.80
N PRO A 17 6.54 0.70 -12.70
CA PRO A 17 7.44 1.43 -13.57
C PRO A 17 8.79 0.72 -13.67
N LYS A 18 9.35 0.66 -14.89
CA LYS A 18 10.61 -0.03 -15.16
C LYS A 18 11.69 0.45 -14.18
N GLY A 19 12.32 -0.47 -13.46
CA GLY A 19 13.38 -0.17 -12.50
C GLY A 19 12.91 0.13 -11.08
N VAL A 20 11.60 0.04 -10.79
CA VAL A 20 11.06 0.05 -9.41
C VAL A 20 10.83 -1.40 -8.96
N SER A 21 11.36 -1.78 -7.81
CA SER A 21 11.16 -3.11 -7.22
C SER A 21 9.94 -3.16 -6.31
N GLY A 22 9.11 -4.20 -6.45
CA GLY A 22 7.98 -4.45 -5.52
C GLY A 22 8.44 -4.62 -4.08
N LYS A 23 9.60 -5.26 -3.88
CA LYS A 23 10.21 -5.43 -2.55
C LYS A 23 10.57 -4.10 -1.91
N GLU A 24 11.08 -3.14 -2.69
CA GLU A 24 11.43 -1.80 -2.19
C GLU A 24 10.17 -0.99 -1.85
N VAL A 25 9.13 -1.08 -2.69
CA VAL A 25 7.82 -0.48 -2.41
C VAL A 25 7.24 -1.03 -1.11
N TYR A 26 7.21 -2.35 -0.96
CA TYR A 26 6.73 -3.01 0.26
C TYR A 26 7.53 -2.56 1.49
N ALA A 27 8.86 -2.63 1.43
CA ALA A 27 9.73 -2.24 2.55
C ALA A 27 9.52 -0.76 2.93
N TYR A 28 9.40 0.12 1.93
CA TYR A 28 9.13 1.54 2.17
C TYR A 28 7.79 1.73 2.87
N LEU A 29 6.70 1.15 2.34
CA LEU A 29 5.36 1.26 2.91
C LEU A 29 5.32 0.70 4.33
N GLN A 30 5.89 -0.48 4.57
CA GLN A 30 5.88 -1.15 5.87
C GLN A 30 6.58 -0.34 6.96
N SER A 31 7.67 0.37 6.63
CA SER A 31 8.53 1.03 7.62
C SER A 31 8.36 2.54 7.76
N ASN A 32 7.81 3.23 6.75
CA ASN A 32 7.85 4.70 6.70
C ASN A 32 6.49 5.39 6.81
N VAL A 33 5.37 4.65 6.75
CA VAL A 33 4.03 5.27 6.67
C VAL A 33 3.28 5.18 7.98
N LEU A 34 3.13 3.97 8.53
CA LEU A 34 2.41 3.72 9.78
C LEU A 34 3.28 2.89 10.73
N GLN A 35 3.42 3.35 11.97
CA GLN A 35 4.17 2.64 12.99
C GLN A 35 3.23 1.78 13.85
N PRO A 36 3.68 0.60 14.31
CA PRO A 36 2.93 -0.19 15.29
C PRO A 36 2.83 0.56 16.63
N ASN A 37 1.73 0.37 17.36
CA ASN A 37 1.49 1.03 18.66
C ASN A 37 1.16 0.04 19.79
N LEU A 38 1.00 -1.24 19.48
CA LEU A 38 0.59 -2.29 20.42
C LEU A 38 1.63 -3.43 20.50
N SER A 39 2.91 -3.08 20.29
CA SER A 39 4.06 -4.00 20.35
C SER A 39 3.98 -5.18 19.36
N GLY A 40 3.11 -5.09 18.36
CA GLY A 40 3.02 -6.04 17.26
C GLY A 40 4.00 -5.71 16.13
N LYS A 41 3.87 -6.46 15.05
CA LYS A 41 4.60 -6.22 13.81
C LYS A 41 3.64 -5.64 12.78
N MET A 42 4.12 -4.65 12.04
CA MET A 42 3.39 -4.05 10.94
C MET A 42 3.51 -4.87 9.67
N PHE A 43 2.38 -5.16 9.03
CA PHE A 43 2.29 -5.82 7.73
C PHE A 43 1.57 -4.89 6.77
N CYS A 44 1.90 -4.98 5.48
CA CYS A 44 1.24 -4.16 4.47
C CYS A 44 0.89 -4.95 3.22
N ALA A 45 -0.13 -4.49 2.52
CA ALA A 45 -0.46 -4.95 1.18
C ALA A 45 -0.94 -3.76 0.36
N TYR A 46 -0.76 -3.81 -0.95
CA TYR A 46 -1.22 -2.72 -1.82
C TYR A 46 -1.69 -3.20 -3.19
N SER A 47 -2.49 -2.34 -3.83
CA SER A 47 -2.87 -2.41 -5.23
C SER A 47 -2.44 -1.15 -5.95
N LEU A 48 -1.79 -1.30 -7.10
CA LEU A 48 -1.40 -0.18 -7.98
C LEU A 48 -2.57 0.22 -8.87
N PHE A 49 -2.94 1.50 -8.84
CA PHE A 49 -3.86 2.11 -9.81
C PHE A 49 -3.14 2.47 -11.11
N GLY A 50 -1.96 3.08 -10.97
CA GLY A 50 -1.15 3.50 -12.10
C GLY A 50 0.02 4.37 -11.68
N SER A 51 0.70 4.93 -12.67
CA SER A 51 1.88 5.75 -12.45
C SER A 51 2.05 6.78 -13.55
N GLU A 52 2.63 7.92 -13.20
CA GLU A 52 2.99 8.96 -14.15
C GLU A 52 4.42 9.46 -13.90
N VAL A 53 5.06 9.98 -14.96
CA VAL A 53 6.38 10.61 -14.86
C VAL A 53 6.22 12.10 -15.10
N LYS A 54 6.64 12.92 -14.13
CA LYS A 54 6.61 14.40 -14.20
C LYS A 54 7.87 14.96 -13.56
N ASN A 55 8.50 15.95 -14.20
CA ASN A 55 9.68 16.64 -13.67
C ASN A 55 10.81 15.68 -13.20
N ASN A 56 11.08 14.64 -13.98
CA ASN A 56 12.06 13.60 -13.67
C ASN A 56 11.79 12.83 -12.34
N LYS A 57 10.54 12.81 -11.89
CA LYS A 57 10.04 12.00 -10.78
C LYS A 57 8.95 11.06 -11.29
N THR A 58 8.89 9.87 -10.72
CA THR A 58 7.83 8.89 -10.97
C THR A 58 6.86 8.91 -9.80
N TYR A 59 5.60 9.21 -10.07
CA TYR A 59 4.51 9.20 -9.11
C TYR A 59 3.74 7.90 -9.29
N MET A 60 3.63 7.11 -8.23
CA MET A 60 2.95 5.82 -8.24
C MET A 60 1.77 5.87 -7.29
N CYS A 61 0.59 5.60 -7.84
CA CYS A 61 -0.69 5.75 -7.17
C CYS A 61 -1.20 4.39 -6.69
N PHE A 62 -1.33 4.21 -5.38
CA PHE A 62 -1.76 2.95 -4.77
C PHE A 62 -2.99 3.11 -3.89
N TRP A 63 -3.69 2.01 -3.67
CA TRP A 63 -4.43 1.77 -2.44
C TRP A 63 -3.60 0.83 -1.58
N ALA A 64 -3.33 1.19 -0.33
CA ALA A 64 -2.54 0.38 0.58
C ALA A 64 -3.29 0.14 1.88
N LEU A 65 -3.05 -1.03 2.46
CA LEU A 65 -3.52 -1.46 3.77
C LEU A 65 -2.29 -1.75 4.64
N TRP A 66 -2.33 -1.27 5.86
CA TRP A 66 -1.38 -1.55 6.93
C TRP A 66 -2.14 -2.14 8.10
N GLU A 67 -1.66 -3.26 8.64
CA GLU A 67 -2.25 -3.87 9.83
C GLU A 67 -1.16 -4.39 10.78
N GLU A 68 -1.29 -4.02 12.05
CA GLU A 68 -0.47 -4.51 13.14
C GLU A 68 -1.03 -5.85 13.59
N TYR A 69 -0.17 -6.85 13.64
CA TYR A 69 -0.52 -8.12 14.24
C TYR A 69 0.46 -8.50 15.34
N ARG A 70 -0.09 -9.06 16.42
CA ARG A 70 0.64 -9.73 17.49
C ARG A 70 0.13 -11.17 17.64
N SER A 71 0.96 -12.04 18.22
CA SER A 71 0.56 -13.41 18.52
C SER A 71 0.30 -13.57 20.02
N GLU A 72 -0.92 -13.95 20.37
CA GLU A 72 -1.32 -14.27 21.74
C GLU A 72 -2.00 -15.62 21.77
N ASN A 73 -1.52 -16.53 22.62
CA ASN A 73 -2.12 -17.86 22.78
C ASN A 73 -2.31 -18.60 21.44
N ARG A 74 -1.34 -18.46 20.52
CA ARG A 74 -1.36 -19.01 19.15
C ARG A 74 -2.51 -18.48 18.27
N LYS A 75 -3.01 -17.27 18.56
CA LYS A 75 -3.96 -16.55 17.72
C LYS A 75 -3.36 -15.23 17.28
N LEU A 76 -3.72 -14.80 16.07
CA LEU A 76 -3.47 -13.42 15.66
C LEU A 76 -4.42 -12.51 16.42
N VAL A 77 -3.87 -11.40 16.90
CA VAL A 77 -4.63 -10.30 17.46
C VAL A 77 -4.24 -9.04 16.70
N GLU A 78 -5.25 -8.36 16.18
CA GLU A 78 -5.12 -7.10 15.46
C GLU A 78 -4.75 -5.96 16.40
N GLY A 79 -4.05 -4.97 15.87
CA GLY A 79 -3.68 -3.75 16.57
C GLY A 79 -3.96 -2.50 15.75
N THR A 80 -2.94 -1.67 15.55
CA THR A 80 -3.05 -0.47 14.73
C THR A 80 -3.26 -0.82 13.25
N GLY A 81 -4.24 -0.21 12.61
CA GLY A 81 -4.56 -0.44 11.20
C GLY A 81 -4.91 0.83 10.44
N MET A 82 -4.63 0.85 9.14
CA MET A 82 -5.03 1.92 8.24
C MET A 82 -5.17 1.38 6.82
N GLY A 83 -6.25 1.74 6.13
CA GLY A 83 -6.41 1.52 4.70
C GLY A 83 -6.72 2.83 4.00
N CYS A 84 -5.89 3.24 3.04
CA CYS A 84 -6.11 4.49 2.31
C CYS A 84 -5.39 4.54 0.95
N PRO A 85 -5.81 5.47 0.07
CA PRO A 85 -5.01 5.85 -1.08
C PRO A 85 -3.67 6.46 -0.64
N ILE A 86 -2.60 6.13 -1.35
CA ILE A 86 -1.27 6.70 -1.13
C ILE A 86 -0.58 6.94 -2.47
N THR A 87 0.17 8.04 -2.57
CA THR A 87 1.10 8.24 -3.70
C THR A 87 2.53 8.10 -3.20
N LEU A 88 3.31 7.24 -3.84
CA LEU A 88 4.76 7.17 -3.64
C LEU A 88 5.47 7.92 -4.75
N ILE A 89 6.51 8.64 -4.38
CA ILE A 89 7.31 9.45 -5.30
C ILE A 89 8.71 8.85 -5.35
N ALA A 90 9.17 8.51 -6.54
CA ALA A 90 10.48 7.94 -6.77
C ALA A 90 11.31 8.80 -7.72
N THR A 91 12.60 8.91 -7.44
CA THR A 91 13.58 9.60 -8.28
C THR A 91 14.50 8.59 -8.96
N PRO A 92 14.98 8.86 -10.19
CA PRO A 92 16.01 8.06 -10.82
C PRO A 92 17.29 8.02 -9.98
N SER A 93 17.92 6.85 -9.90
CA SER A 93 19.20 6.60 -9.25
C SER A 93 20.10 5.74 -10.15
N GLN A 94 21.36 5.56 -9.77
CA GLN A 94 22.30 4.71 -10.54
C GLN A 94 21.86 3.24 -10.64
N GLN A 95 20.99 2.79 -9.73
CA GLN A 95 20.52 1.41 -9.63
C GLN A 95 19.07 1.24 -10.10
N GLY A 96 18.45 2.29 -10.65
CA GLY A 96 17.05 2.28 -11.07
C GLY A 96 16.31 3.50 -10.51
N TYR A 97 15.36 3.25 -9.62
CA TYR A 97 14.61 4.31 -8.93
C TYR A 97 14.70 4.13 -7.42
N THR A 98 14.65 5.24 -6.68
CA THR A 98 14.61 5.25 -5.22
C THR A 98 13.37 6.00 -4.77
N ILE A 99 12.58 5.39 -3.87
CA ILE A 99 11.41 6.05 -3.28
C ILE A 99 11.92 7.08 -2.27
N THR A 100 11.57 8.34 -2.47
CA THR A 100 12.07 9.46 -1.65
C THR A 100 10.98 10.07 -0.77
N GLU A 101 9.72 9.99 -1.19
CA GLU A 101 8.62 10.69 -0.53
C GLU A 101 7.32 9.90 -0.69
N HIS A 102 6.34 10.19 0.18
CA HIS A 102 4.97 9.73 0.02
C HIS A 102 3.97 10.85 0.38
N GLN A 103 2.75 10.71 -0.14
CA GLN A 103 1.64 11.61 0.16
C GLN A 103 0.44 10.78 0.63
N LEU A 104 -0.18 11.21 1.72
CA LEU A 104 -1.42 10.66 2.26
C LEU A 104 -2.55 11.69 2.11
N PRO A 105 -3.80 11.25 1.95
CA PRO A 105 -4.94 12.16 1.97
C PRO A 105 -5.10 12.79 3.36
N GLU A 106 -5.65 14.00 3.37
CA GLU A 106 -6.09 14.68 4.58
C GLU A 106 -7.39 14.05 5.11
N ASN A 107 -7.74 14.33 6.36
CA ASN A 107 -8.94 13.77 6.99
C ASN A 107 -10.19 14.64 6.77
N GLY A 108 -11.37 14.03 6.96
CA GLY A 108 -12.66 14.74 7.00
C GLY A 108 -13.01 15.43 5.68
N ALA A 109 -13.46 16.69 5.75
CA ALA A 109 -13.89 17.46 4.58
C ALA A 109 -12.77 17.68 3.55
N ALA A 110 -11.50 17.58 3.96
CA ALA A 110 -10.34 17.74 3.08
C ALA A 110 -9.91 16.43 2.38
N TYR A 111 -10.52 15.29 2.70
CA TYR A 111 -10.17 13.99 2.13
C TYR A 111 -10.30 13.94 0.60
N ALA A 112 -11.49 14.21 0.07
CA ALA A 112 -11.67 14.18 -1.38
C ALA A 112 -10.85 15.27 -2.12
N PRO A 113 -10.77 16.52 -1.63
CA PRO A 113 -9.89 17.53 -2.23
C PRO A 113 -8.40 17.16 -2.25
N SER A 114 -7.87 16.54 -1.18
CA SER A 114 -6.45 16.14 -1.11
C SER A 114 -6.13 15.01 -2.08
N ILE A 115 -7.00 14.00 -2.22
CA ILE A 115 -6.87 12.96 -3.26
C ILE A 115 -6.77 13.58 -4.65
N LYS A 116 -7.61 14.58 -4.95
CA LYS A 116 -7.59 15.28 -6.25
C LYS A 116 -6.34 16.14 -6.49
N LYS A 117 -5.49 16.34 -5.48
CA LYS A 117 -4.18 16.99 -5.65
C LYS A 117 -3.07 15.97 -5.85
N MET A 118 -3.25 14.78 -5.28
CA MET A 118 -2.23 13.71 -5.25
C MET A 118 -2.31 12.79 -6.47
N PHE A 119 -3.52 12.55 -6.99
CA PHE A 119 -3.75 11.58 -8.06
C PHE A 119 -4.05 12.28 -9.40
N PRO A 120 -3.67 11.66 -10.53
CA PRO A 120 -4.18 12.03 -11.84
C PRO A 120 -5.69 11.84 -11.99
N LEU A 121 -6.31 12.69 -12.82
CA LEU A 121 -7.76 12.74 -13.04
C LEU A 121 -8.32 11.41 -13.55
N GLU A 122 -7.56 10.70 -14.39
CA GLU A 122 -7.93 9.40 -14.95
C GLU A 122 -8.19 8.32 -13.88
N TYR A 123 -7.58 8.45 -12.70
CA TYR A 123 -7.77 7.50 -11.60
C TYR A 123 -8.89 7.92 -10.64
N TYR A 124 -9.49 9.11 -10.79
CA TYR A 124 -10.52 9.59 -9.86
C TYR A 124 -11.74 8.70 -9.82
N ASN A 125 -12.20 8.21 -10.97
CA ASN A 125 -13.31 7.26 -10.97
C ASN A 125 -12.91 6.00 -10.20
N GLU A 126 -11.71 5.47 -10.41
CA GLU A 126 -11.24 4.28 -9.71
C GLU A 126 -10.97 4.48 -8.21
N ILE A 127 -10.80 5.72 -7.75
CA ILE A 127 -10.61 6.01 -6.33
C ILE A 127 -11.96 6.35 -5.66
N PHE A 128 -12.82 7.12 -6.34
CA PHE A 128 -14.07 7.66 -5.79
C PHE A 128 -15.32 6.82 -6.12
N SER A 129 -15.48 6.30 -7.34
CA SER A 129 -16.62 5.42 -7.68
C SER A 129 -16.48 4.07 -6.99
N LYS A 130 -15.22 3.67 -6.81
CA LYS A 130 -14.79 2.42 -6.22
C LYS A 130 -14.72 2.47 -4.69
N THR A 131 -14.84 3.62 -4.02
CA THR A 131 -15.05 3.67 -2.55
C THR A 131 -16.29 2.86 -2.06
N GLN A 132 -17.16 2.37 -2.95
CA GLN A 132 -18.28 1.48 -2.62
C GLN A 132 -18.10 0.01 -3.05
N LEU A 133 -17.22 -0.30 -4.03
CA LEU A 133 -16.98 -1.66 -4.58
C LEU A 133 -15.55 -2.18 -4.29
N PHE A 134 -14.57 -1.28 -4.19
CA PHE A 134 -13.19 -1.52 -3.75
C PHE A 134 -13.15 -1.89 -2.27
N ASN A 135 -14.02 -1.27 -1.47
CA ASN A 135 -14.18 -1.56 -0.05
C ASN A 135 -14.71 -2.97 0.24
N THR A 136 -15.21 -3.72 -0.75
CA THR A 136 -15.74 -5.08 -0.53
C THR A 136 -14.85 -6.18 -1.11
N VAL A 137 -14.26 -6.00 -2.31
CA VAL A 137 -13.40 -7.04 -2.92
C VAL A 137 -11.93 -6.80 -2.61
N ILE A 138 -11.48 -5.54 -2.72
CA ILE A 138 -10.05 -5.21 -2.73
C ILE A 138 -9.56 -5.03 -1.30
N ALA A 139 -10.38 -4.40 -0.46
CA ALA A 139 -10.15 -4.40 0.98
C ALA A 139 -10.05 -5.83 1.51
N LYS A 140 -10.95 -6.75 1.10
CA LYS A 140 -10.90 -8.14 1.53
C LYS A 140 -9.61 -8.84 1.05
N GLU A 141 -9.25 -8.68 -0.22
CA GLU A 141 -8.03 -9.26 -0.77
C GLU A 141 -6.76 -8.75 -0.05
N LEU A 142 -6.70 -7.45 0.25
CA LEU A 142 -5.61 -6.86 1.02
C LEU A 142 -5.59 -7.36 2.47
N MET A 143 -6.76 -7.45 3.12
CA MET A 143 -6.92 -7.98 4.48
C MET A 143 -6.49 -9.44 4.58
N ASP A 144 -7.02 -10.30 3.70
CA ASP A 144 -6.64 -11.72 3.62
C ASP A 144 -5.12 -11.86 3.44
N ASN A 145 -4.51 -10.96 2.65
CA ASN A 145 -3.08 -10.98 2.38
C ASN A 145 -2.23 -10.57 3.58
N VAL A 146 -2.55 -9.45 4.25
CA VAL A 146 -1.82 -9.03 5.46
C VAL A 146 -1.99 -10.02 6.60
N GLU A 147 -3.16 -10.65 6.71
CA GLU A 147 -3.38 -11.72 7.69
C GLU A 147 -2.51 -12.95 7.36
N GLN A 148 -2.49 -13.40 6.10
CA GLN A 148 -1.62 -14.51 5.67
C GLN A 148 -0.13 -14.23 5.92
N GLN A 149 0.31 -12.99 5.68
CA GLN A 149 1.65 -12.54 6.02
C GLN A 149 1.93 -12.70 7.53
N ALA A 150 1.01 -12.23 8.36
CA ALA A 150 1.15 -12.31 9.80
C ALA A 150 1.14 -13.75 10.29
N ARG A 151 0.25 -14.61 9.78
CA ARG A 151 0.21 -16.05 10.09
C ARG A 151 1.53 -16.72 9.78
N LYS A 152 2.06 -16.47 8.58
CA LYS A 152 3.36 -17.00 8.16
C LYS A 152 4.49 -16.51 9.07
N TYR A 153 4.52 -15.20 9.39
CA TYR A 153 5.54 -14.61 10.26
C TYR A 153 5.53 -15.22 11.68
N TYR A 154 4.34 -15.40 12.25
CA TYR A 154 4.16 -15.98 13.59
C TYR A 154 4.09 -17.51 13.61
N SER A 155 4.31 -18.18 12.47
CA SER A 155 4.22 -19.64 12.35
C SER A 155 2.88 -20.22 12.81
N LEU A 156 1.79 -19.52 12.49
CA LEU A 156 0.42 -19.94 12.77
C LEU A 156 -0.15 -20.67 11.55
N GLN A 157 -0.75 -21.83 11.78
CA GLN A 157 -1.42 -22.63 10.76
C GLN A 157 -2.79 -22.05 10.38
#